data_AF-A0A7C7WNS1-F1
#
_entry.id   AF-A0A7C7WNS1-F1
#
_cell.length_a   1.000
_cell.length_b   1.000
_cell.length_c   1.000
_cell.angle_alpha   90.00
_cell.angle_beta   90.00
_cell.angle_gamma   90.00
#
_symmetry.space_group_name_H-M   'P 1'
#
loop_
_entity.id
_entity.type
_entity.pdbx_description
1 polymer ?
#
loop_
_entity_poly.entity_id
_entity_poly.type
_entity_poly.pdbx_seq_one_letter_code
_entity_poly.pdbx_strand_id
1 'polypeptide(L)'
;MPTPSHGSRCRTVTGLSSILGPTSPHGSRLQEHSPVPAWLPSRRELPGLGLAAGLATVALWLTPVVSSGSPWVSPVVMAIGLGALVLNSPVAAWIGLAVDRGREGDAYERGLRFTGKWVLRLAIVLMGLKASTDLIETQLLARVVLVLVVTLPTTFFIAHAVAGLLGLRREMADLVAIGTMVCGASAINALAPTVFARRRDQGLAVTAIFLFSVVALMTLLPVGTALGLDAESAGLWAGLAVNDLSSSVAVGGQFGEDQSIVAAMGKTVRIVLLGPLLVVFSQLRRRAPAEESLRLRLAAYLPLFVVGYLLMFGLRMGGDRVFAADGAVWPALLAFNDGVVGLAIATVCASIGLQIHLRTLVDVGWRVALTAGAAWVTIAGLSLGLLVSGAAGVTAVNVAGGLVVLSLGFTAFRRWGPTAVSLRARLDEGEPLTLREAVEVLDLLDREGPVSESLARRVMDRVQPAIGELVSLRESPIQGGINYRRLTYWRSAEHGSSLVGILWTPGTTAHIHSHDYSAVGRRIEGTVEVVEFERAGTDRLRVTGRMELGPSERTEFAEGDTIHLVRNLGTHEAIDLHVCGPPGARGASRYNARETNRTRTLAVGQELVVDVVEDRLPVVMSAPGE
;
A
#
# COMPACT_ATOMS: atom_id res chain seq x y z
N MET A 1 43.36 43.22 -18.55
CA MET A 1 42.00 43.77 -18.58
C MET A 1 41.09 42.71 -19.19
N PRO A 2 40.15 42.14 -18.43
CA PRO A 2 39.23 41.12 -18.91
C PRO A 2 37.94 41.76 -19.46
N THR A 3 37.32 41.09 -20.43
CA THR A 3 35.94 41.33 -20.88
C THR A 3 35.12 40.04 -20.69
N PRO A 4 33.83 40.13 -20.30
CA PRO A 4 33.00 38.96 -19.92
C PRO A 4 31.91 38.62 -20.96
N SER A 5 31.48 37.35 -21.00
CA SER A 5 30.14 36.85 -21.36
C SER A 5 30.17 35.30 -21.25
N HIS A 6 29.16 34.53 -20.86
CA HIS A 6 27.70 34.62 -20.95
C HIS A 6 27.02 33.85 -19.80
N GLY A 7 25.97 34.43 -19.22
CA GLY A 7 24.99 33.71 -18.39
C GLY A 7 23.78 33.26 -19.21
N SER A 8 23.37 32.01 -19.06
CA SER A 8 22.17 31.42 -19.67
C SER A 8 20.96 31.59 -18.75
N ARG A 9 19.99 32.42 -19.16
CA ARG A 9 18.67 32.58 -18.52
C ARG A 9 17.68 31.59 -19.10
N CYS A 10 16.96 30.85 -18.25
CA CYS A 10 15.81 30.05 -18.65
C CYS A 10 14.52 30.89 -18.50
N ARG A 11 13.71 30.97 -19.57
CA ARG A 11 12.39 31.63 -19.61
C ARG A 11 11.30 30.60 -19.45
N THR A 12 10.20 30.91 -18.75
CA THR A 12 8.85 30.48 -19.15
C THR A 12 7.73 31.32 -18.51
N VAL A 13 6.95 31.92 -19.42
CA VAL A 13 5.51 32.28 -19.46
C VAL A 13 4.75 32.60 -18.16
N THR A 14 4.38 33.87 -18.05
CA THR A 14 3.40 34.48 -17.13
C THR A 14 1.95 34.26 -17.54
N GLY A 15 1.08 33.99 -16.56
CA GLY A 15 -0.38 34.18 -16.66
C GLY A 15 -0.95 34.46 -15.27
N LEU A 16 -1.39 35.70 -15.03
CA LEU A 16 -1.85 36.24 -13.75
C LEU A 16 -3.29 36.74 -13.91
N SER A 17 -4.19 36.35 -13.01
CA SER A 17 -5.42 37.07 -12.65
C SER A 17 -5.99 36.46 -11.35
N SER A 18 -5.75 37.11 -10.21
CA SER A 18 -6.65 38.04 -9.51
C SER A 18 -7.82 37.35 -8.80
N ILE A 19 -7.94 37.53 -7.47
CA ILE A 19 -9.12 38.07 -6.76
C ILE A 19 -8.88 38.05 -5.23
N LEU A 20 -8.74 39.27 -4.68
CA LEU A 20 -9.22 39.85 -3.41
C LEU A 20 -9.63 38.93 -2.24
N GLY A 21 -9.09 39.21 -1.05
CA GLY A 21 -9.48 38.60 0.24
C GLY A 21 -10.83 39.07 0.80
N PRO A 22 -11.21 38.61 2.02
CA PRO A 22 -11.07 39.53 3.15
C PRO A 22 -10.55 38.88 4.45
N THR A 23 -10.19 39.76 5.37
CA THR A 23 -9.56 39.60 6.69
C THR A 23 -10.50 39.18 7.83
N SER A 24 -9.87 38.65 8.91
CA SER A 24 -10.28 38.61 10.35
C SER A 24 -10.81 37.25 10.91
N PRO A 25 -10.88 37.05 12.25
CA PRO A 25 -9.78 36.97 13.23
C PRO A 25 -9.90 35.70 14.13
N HIS A 26 -8.89 35.47 14.98
CA HIS A 26 -8.80 34.53 16.12
C HIS A 26 -9.83 33.41 16.36
N GLY A 27 -9.29 32.19 16.48
CA GLY A 27 -9.89 31.09 17.22
C GLY A 27 -9.55 29.74 16.62
N SER A 28 -8.35 29.22 16.90
CA SER A 28 -8.00 27.82 16.65
C SER A 28 -8.85 26.93 17.57
N ARG A 29 -10.12 26.71 17.18
CA ARG A 29 -10.85 25.53 17.61
C ARG A 29 -10.14 24.34 16.98
N LEU A 30 -9.36 23.64 17.78
CA LEU A 30 -9.07 22.23 17.57
C LEU A 30 -10.43 21.57 17.27
N GLN A 31 -10.67 21.22 16.01
CA GLN A 31 -11.77 20.35 15.65
C GLN A 31 -11.47 18.99 16.29
N GLU A 32 -11.96 18.79 17.51
CA GLU A 32 -12.26 17.46 18.00
C GLU A 32 -13.30 16.87 17.05
N HIS A 33 -12.82 16.14 16.04
CA HIS A 33 -13.66 15.24 15.30
C HIS A 33 -14.11 14.15 16.28
N SER A 34 -15.37 14.23 16.74
CA SER A 34 -16.06 13.09 17.35
C SER A 34 -15.81 11.86 16.48
N PRO A 35 -15.24 10.77 17.02
CA PRO A 35 -14.90 9.62 16.20
C PRO A 35 -16.20 8.88 15.88
N VAL A 36 -16.85 9.26 14.78
CA VAL A 36 -17.84 8.39 14.16
C VAL A 36 -17.12 7.06 13.95
N PRO A 37 -17.64 5.93 14.48
CA PRO A 37 -16.95 4.66 14.34
C PRO A 37 -16.67 4.38 12.88
N ALA A 38 -15.44 3.97 12.54
CA ALA A 38 -14.99 3.83 11.15
C ALA A 38 -15.82 2.84 10.29
N TRP A 39 -16.71 2.07 10.92
CA TRP A 39 -17.63 1.12 10.28
C TRP A 39 -19.00 1.72 9.92
N LEU A 40 -19.30 2.96 10.33
CA LEU A 40 -20.51 3.68 9.94
C LEU A 40 -20.21 4.61 8.75
N PRO A 41 -20.98 4.54 7.65
CA PRO A 41 -20.74 5.38 6.50
C PRO A 41 -21.06 6.85 6.84
N SER A 42 -20.10 7.72 6.59
CA SER A 42 -20.26 9.16 6.64
C SER A 42 -20.88 9.70 5.33
N ARG A 43 -21.32 10.97 5.32
CA ARG A 43 -21.83 11.64 4.10
C ARG A 43 -20.86 11.58 2.92
N ARG A 44 -19.56 11.42 3.18
CA ARG A 44 -18.51 11.34 2.15
C ARG A 44 -18.40 9.94 1.51
N GLU A 45 -18.95 8.91 2.11
CA GLU A 45 -18.90 7.52 1.61
C GLU A 45 -20.19 7.09 0.92
N LEU A 46 -21.29 7.82 1.15
CA LEU A 46 -22.61 7.54 0.55
C LEU A 46 -22.62 7.50 -0.98
N PRO A 47 -21.94 8.39 -1.73
CA PRO A 47 -22.01 8.36 -3.20
C PRO A 47 -21.51 7.03 -3.79
N GLY A 48 -20.32 6.58 -3.36
CA GLY A 48 -19.73 5.33 -3.85
C GLY A 48 -20.48 4.08 -3.38
N LEU A 49 -20.94 4.07 -2.12
CA LEU A 49 -21.75 2.97 -1.59
C LEU A 49 -23.09 2.87 -2.31
N GLY A 50 -23.76 4.01 -2.53
CA GLY A 50 -25.03 4.10 -3.24
C GLY A 50 -24.92 3.64 -4.70
N LEU A 51 -23.84 4.03 -5.39
CA LEU A 51 -23.57 3.56 -6.75
C LEU A 51 -23.39 2.04 -6.80
N ALA A 52 -22.55 1.48 -5.92
CA ALA A 52 -22.33 0.04 -5.87
C ALA A 52 -23.61 -0.74 -5.52
N ALA A 53 -24.39 -0.26 -4.55
CA ALA A 53 -25.65 -0.87 -4.17
C ALA A 53 -26.70 -0.78 -5.29
N GLY A 54 -26.77 0.34 -6.00
CA GLY A 54 -27.66 0.52 -7.14
C GLY A 54 -27.32 -0.41 -8.31
N LEU A 55 -26.03 -0.59 -8.62
CA LEU A 55 -25.62 -1.58 -9.63
C LEU A 55 -25.90 -3.01 -9.20
N ALA A 56 -25.78 -3.30 -7.90
CA ALA A 56 -26.09 -4.62 -7.36
C ALA A 56 -27.58 -4.95 -7.40
N THR A 57 -28.47 -4.00 -7.09
CA THR A 57 -29.92 -4.20 -7.23
C THR A 57 -30.31 -4.40 -8.67
N VAL A 58 -29.73 -3.64 -9.59
CA VAL A 58 -29.92 -3.82 -11.04
C VAL A 58 -29.42 -5.20 -11.48
N ALA A 59 -28.26 -5.65 -11.00
CA ALA A 59 -27.73 -6.98 -11.30
C ALA A 59 -28.66 -8.10 -10.81
N LEU A 60 -29.12 -8.02 -9.55
CA LEU A 60 -30.03 -9.00 -8.96
C LEU A 60 -31.37 -9.06 -9.70
N TRP A 61 -31.88 -7.92 -10.17
CA TRP A 61 -33.12 -7.85 -10.93
C TRP A 61 -32.97 -8.32 -12.39
N LEU A 62 -31.86 -7.96 -13.06
CA LEU A 62 -31.62 -8.34 -14.45
C LEU A 62 -31.27 -9.81 -14.63
N THR A 63 -30.55 -10.41 -13.68
CA THR A 63 -30.07 -11.80 -13.81
C THR A 63 -31.19 -12.82 -14.09
N PRO A 64 -32.32 -12.85 -13.34
CA PRO A 64 -33.41 -13.77 -13.67
C PRO A 64 -34.02 -13.48 -15.05
N VAL A 65 -34.02 -12.22 -15.51
CA VAL A 65 -34.60 -11.83 -16.81
C VAL A 65 -33.71 -12.21 -17.99
N VAL A 66 -32.40 -11.93 -17.89
CA VAL A 66 -31.44 -12.09 -19.00
C VAL A 66 -30.91 -13.52 -19.12
N SER A 67 -30.86 -14.25 -18.01
CA SER A 67 -30.16 -15.54 -17.94
C SER A 67 -30.96 -16.61 -17.21
N SER A 68 -32.28 -16.60 -17.33
CA SER A 68 -33.14 -17.70 -16.86
C SER A 68 -32.58 -19.06 -17.33
N GLY A 69 -31.95 -19.80 -16.41
CA GLY A 69 -31.40 -21.14 -16.66
C GLY A 69 -29.97 -21.23 -17.17
N SER A 70 -29.21 -20.12 -17.33
CA SER A 70 -27.79 -20.22 -17.71
C SER A 70 -26.90 -20.39 -16.46
N PRO A 71 -26.16 -21.50 -16.33
CA PRO A 71 -25.21 -21.69 -15.22
C PRO A 71 -24.02 -20.72 -15.29
N TRP A 72 -23.84 -20.03 -16.42
CA TRP A 72 -22.70 -19.15 -16.69
C TRP A 72 -22.90 -17.70 -16.19
N VAL A 73 -24.14 -17.32 -15.88
CA VAL A 73 -24.49 -15.94 -15.51
C VAL A 73 -25.17 -15.93 -14.15
N SER A 74 -24.37 -15.72 -13.11
CA SER A 74 -24.86 -15.53 -11.74
C SER A 74 -25.05 -14.03 -11.44
N PRO A 75 -25.85 -13.66 -10.42
CA PRO A 75 -26.03 -12.26 -10.03
C PRO A 75 -24.71 -11.57 -9.65
N VAL A 76 -23.77 -12.37 -9.15
CA VAL A 76 -22.40 -11.96 -8.85
C VAL A 76 -21.65 -11.57 -10.12
N VAL A 77 -21.66 -12.42 -11.16
CA VAL A 77 -21.00 -12.13 -12.44
C VAL A 77 -21.62 -10.89 -13.08
N MET A 78 -22.95 -10.78 -13.04
CA MET A 78 -23.68 -9.61 -13.54
C MET A 78 -23.27 -8.33 -12.80
N ALA A 79 -23.16 -8.36 -11.47
CA ALA A 79 -22.76 -7.21 -10.67
C ALA A 79 -21.34 -6.74 -11.01
N ILE A 80 -20.38 -7.66 -11.13
CA ILE A 80 -19.00 -7.34 -11.53
C ILE A 80 -18.97 -6.77 -12.94
N GLY A 81 -19.66 -7.42 -13.88
CA GLY A 81 -19.73 -7.01 -15.29
C GLY A 81 -20.31 -5.61 -15.44
N LEU A 82 -21.42 -5.30 -14.75
CA LEU A 82 -22.03 -3.97 -14.75
C LEU A 82 -21.09 -2.92 -14.14
N GLY A 83 -20.44 -3.21 -13.02
CA GLY A 83 -19.46 -2.30 -12.42
C GLY A 83 -18.29 -2.00 -13.37
N ALA A 84 -17.71 -3.03 -13.98
CA ALA A 84 -16.61 -2.87 -14.94
C ALA A 84 -17.06 -2.12 -16.20
N LEU A 85 -18.26 -2.40 -16.70
CA LEU A 85 -18.85 -1.71 -17.85
C LEU A 85 -19.06 -0.22 -17.56
N VAL A 86 -19.64 0.13 -16.40
CA VAL A 86 -19.84 1.52 -16.00
C VAL A 86 -18.51 2.26 -15.93
N LEU A 87 -17.51 1.68 -15.26
CA LEU A 87 -16.19 2.29 -15.10
C LEU A 87 -15.45 2.51 -16.43
N ASN A 88 -15.53 1.54 -17.35
CA ASN A 88 -14.78 1.57 -18.61
C ASN A 88 -15.59 2.15 -19.79
N SER A 89 -16.79 2.70 -19.53
CA SER A 89 -17.63 3.34 -20.55
C SER A 89 -17.63 4.87 -20.42
N PRO A 90 -18.11 5.61 -21.45
CA PRO A 90 -18.28 7.06 -21.36
C PRO A 90 -19.20 7.51 -20.20
N VAL A 91 -20.02 6.60 -19.67
CA VAL A 91 -20.87 6.85 -18.49
C VAL A 91 -20.03 7.24 -17.28
N ALA A 92 -18.83 6.68 -17.10
CA ALA A 92 -17.92 7.06 -16.01
C ALA A 92 -17.62 8.56 -16.01
N ALA A 93 -17.32 9.14 -17.18
CA ALA A 93 -17.06 10.57 -17.30
C ALA A 93 -18.33 11.40 -17.02
N TRP A 94 -19.51 10.90 -17.40
CA TRP A 94 -20.78 11.59 -17.18
C TRP A 94 -21.19 11.65 -15.70
N ILE A 95 -20.96 10.57 -14.95
CA ILE A 95 -21.28 10.51 -13.51
C ILE A 95 -20.16 11.06 -12.61
N GLY A 96 -19.06 11.55 -13.21
CA GLY A 96 -17.93 12.15 -12.51
C GLY A 96 -16.97 11.15 -11.87
N LEU A 97 -16.97 9.89 -12.31
CA LEU A 97 -15.97 8.87 -11.94
C LEU A 97 -14.66 9.20 -12.68
N ALA A 98 -13.66 9.70 -11.96
CA ALA A 98 -12.42 10.20 -12.55
C ALA A 98 -11.47 9.04 -12.90
N VAL A 99 -11.29 8.76 -14.18
CA VAL A 99 -10.53 7.60 -14.67
C VAL A 99 -8.99 7.80 -14.65
N ASP A 100 -8.46 9.04 -14.53
CA ASP A 100 -7.08 9.32 -14.97
C ASP A 100 -6.22 10.29 -14.12
N ARG A 101 -6.59 10.67 -12.88
CA ARG A 101 -5.71 11.53 -12.05
C ARG A 101 -5.64 11.00 -10.63
N GLY A 102 -4.40 10.83 -10.13
CA GLY A 102 -4.04 10.32 -8.80
C GLY A 102 -5.17 10.40 -7.77
N ARG A 103 -5.58 9.21 -7.31
CA ARG A 103 -6.76 8.82 -6.51
C ARG A 103 -6.90 9.46 -5.12
N GLU A 104 -6.71 10.77 -5.03
CA GLU A 104 -7.01 11.57 -3.85
C GLU A 104 -7.94 12.71 -4.26
N GLY A 105 -9.17 12.37 -4.67
CA GLY A 105 -10.14 13.42 -5.06
C GLY A 105 -11.52 13.01 -5.55
N ASP A 106 -11.78 11.74 -5.88
CA ASP A 106 -13.09 11.32 -6.40
C ASP A 106 -14.13 11.15 -5.27
N ALA A 107 -15.34 11.68 -5.47
CA ALA A 107 -16.46 11.58 -4.55
C ALA A 107 -16.93 10.13 -4.33
N TYR A 108 -16.68 9.22 -5.29
CA TYR A 108 -17.10 7.82 -5.20
C TYR A 108 -16.06 6.90 -4.56
N GLU A 109 -14.78 7.23 -4.65
CA GLU A 109 -13.70 6.31 -4.25
C GLU A 109 -13.79 5.90 -2.77
N ARG A 110 -14.07 6.87 -1.88
CA ARG A 110 -14.19 6.59 -0.44
C ARG A 110 -15.30 5.59 -0.17
N GLY A 111 -16.44 5.74 -0.83
CA GLY A 111 -17.58 4.83 -0.73
C GLY A 111 -17.30 3.43 -1.29
N LEU A 112 -16.58 3.33 -2.41
CA LEU A 112 -16.17 2.04 -2.97
C LEU A 112 -15.18 1.31 -2.06
N ARG A 113 -14.19 2.02 -1.50
CA ARG A 113 -13.26 1.45 -0.52
C ARG A 113 -13.97 1.05 0.77
N PHE A 114 -14.94 1.85 1.22
CA PHE A 114 -15.80 1.51 2.36
C PHE A 114 -16.58 0.22 2.08
N THR A 115 -17.17 0.10 0.89
CA THR A 115 -17.93 -1.09 0.46
C THR A 115 -17.06 -2.35 0.48
N GLY A 116 -15.92 -2.33 -0.22
CA GLY A 116 -15.01 -3.47 -0.26
C GLY A 116 -14.41 -3.85 1.11
N LYS A 117 -14.38 -2.93 2.07
CA LYS A 117 -13.85 -3.18 3.42
C LYS A 117 -14.93 -3.59 4.42
N TRP A 118 -15.93 -2.75 4.63
CA TRP A 118 -16.86 -2.88 5.75
C TRP A 118 -18.13 -3.65 5.38
N VAL A 119 -18.71 -3.38 4.19
CA VAL A 119 -19.87 -4.14 3.71
C VAL A 119 -19.49 -5.61 3.50
N LEU A 120 -18.30 -5.88 2.94
CA LEU A 120 -17.78 -7.24 2.83
C LEU A 120 -17.65 -7.94 4.20
N ARG A 121 -17.05 -7.28 5.19
CA ARG A 121 -16.92 -7.83 6.56
C ARG A 121 -18.28 -8.15 7.18
N LEU A 122 -19.25 -7.26 7.01
CA LEU A 122 -20.61 -7.48 7.49
C LEU A 122 -21.25 -8.68 6.78
N ALA A 123 -21.14 -8.76 5.45
CA ALA A 123 -21.65 -9.89 4.67
C ALA A 123 -21.06 -11.22 5.15
N ILE A 124 -19.75 -11.28 5.41
CA ILE A 124 -19.09 -12.48 5.93
C ILE A 124 -19.62 -12.83 7.32
N VAL A 125 -19.74 -11.86 8.25
CA VAL A 125 -20.29 -12.12 9.58
C VAL A 125 -21.69 -12.73 9.48
N LEU A 126 -22.57 -12.14 8.68
CA LEU A 126 -23.94 -12.62 8.45
C LEU A 126 -23.99 -13.97 7.73
N MET A 127 -22.99 -14.27 6.89
CA MET A 127 -22.83 -15.58 6.26
C MET A 127 -22.60 -16.70 7.28
N GLY A 128 -22.09 -16.38 8.47
CA GLY A 128 -22.02 -17.33 9.58
C GLY A 128 -23.38 -17.87 9.98
N LEU A 129 -24.44 -17.06 9.86
CA LEU A 129 -25.81 -17.48 10.14
C LEU A 129 -26.36 -18.45 9.07
N LYS A 130 -25.73 -18.50 7.88
CA LYS A 130 -26.10 -19.42 6.80
C LYS A 130 -25.39 -20.76 6.89
N ALA A 131 -24.23 -20.82 7.54
CA ALA A 131 -23.46 -22.04 7.68
C ALA A 131 -24.19 -23.02 8.61
N SER A 132 -24.93 -23.99 8.05
CA SER A 132 -25.52 -25.08 8.83
C SER A 132 -24.46 -26.12 9.21
N THR A 133 -24.76 -26.94 10.22
CA THR A 133 -23.87 -28.05 10.62
C THR A 133 -23.70 -29.10 9.54
N ASP A 134 -24.70 -29.24 8.67
CA ASP A 134 -24.71 -30.23 7.58
C ASP A 134 -23.71 -29.88 6.47
N LEU A 135 -23.32 -28.60 6.38
CA LEU A 135 -22.38 -28.09 5.38
C LEU A 135 -20.90 -28.21 5.81
N ILE A 136 -20.62 -28.42 7.10
CA ILE A 136 -19.25 -28.37 7.65
C ILE A 136 -18.97 -29.66 8.41
N GLU A 137 -18.50 -30.67 7.69
CA GLU A 137 -18.00 -31.89 8.30
C GLU A 137 -16.67 -31.65 9.03
N THR A 138 -16.44 -32.38 10.13
CA THR A 138 -15.22 -32.24 10.93
C THR A 138 -13.95 -32.57 10.14
N GLN A 139 -14.06 -33.40 9.09
CA GLN A 139 -12.96 -33.78 8.21
C GLN A 139 -12.57 -32.69 7.20
N LEU A 140 -13.48 -31.75 6.93
CA LEU A 140 -13.28 -30.66 5.97
C LEU A 140 -12.11 -29.76 6.34
N LEU A 141 -11.99 -29.42 7.63
CA LEU A 141 -10.89 -28.59 8.14
C LEU A 141 -9.53 -29.30 7.98
N ALA A 142 -9.47 -30.60 8.28
CA ALA A 142 -8.25 -31.38 8.11
C ALA A 142 -7.82 -31.43 6.63
N ARG A 143 -8.78 -31.60 5.72
CA ARG A 143 -8.55 -31.57 4.26
C ARG A 143 -8.01 -30.20 3.81
N VAL A 144 -8.62 -29.10 4.27
CA VAL A 144 -8.13 -27.73 3.99
C VAL A 144 -6.70 -27.55 4.50
N VAL A 145 -6.42 -27.90 5.75
CA VAL A 145 -5.08 -27.76 6.33
C VAL A 145 -4.04 -28.56 5.56
N LEU A 146 -4.35 -29.80 5.18
CA LEU A 146 -3.47 -30.65 4.37
C LEU A 146 -3.12 -29.99 3.03
N VAL A 147 -4.13 -29.46 2.32
CA VAL A 147 -3.91 -28.74 1.06
C VAL A 147 -3.03 -27.52 1.28
N LEU A 148 -3.23 -26.76 2.35
CA LEU A 148 -2.45 -25.55 2.65
C LEU A 148 -0.99 -25.82 2.99
N VAL A 149 -0.69 -26.90 3.71
CA VAL A 149 0.69 -27.27 4.06
C VAL A 149 1.55 -27.52 2.81
N VAL A 150 0.95 -28.03 1.73
CA VAL A 150 1.63 -28.26 0.45
C VAL A 150 1.60 -27.01 -0.43
N THR A 151 0.42 -26.41 -0.61
CA THR A 151 0.22 -25.35 -1.60
C THR A 151 0.92 -24.06 -1.24
N LEU A 152 0.92 -23.63 0.05
CA LEU A 152 1.51 -22.35 0.43
C LEU A 152 3.03 -22.32 0.22
N PRO A 153 3.83 -23.25 0.78
CA PRO A 153 5.27 -23.19 0.60
C PRO A 153 5.69 -23.41 -0.86
N THR A 154 4.97 -24.26 -1.59
CA THR A 154 5.21 -24.47 -3.02
C THR A 154 4.96 -23.20 -3.83
N THR A 155 3.85 -22.50 -3.57
CA THR A 155 3.53 -21.22 -4.21
C THR A 155 4.59 -20.18 -3.91
N PHE A 156 5.08 -20.11 -2.67
CA PHE A 156 6.17 -19.23 -2.28
C PHE A 156 7.45 -19.50 -3.08
N PHE A 157 7.85 -20.77 -3.21
CA PHE A 157 9.07 -21.14 -3.93
C PHE A 157 8.95 -20.89 -5.44
N ILE A 158 7.82 -21.23 -6.05
CA ILE A 158 7.59 -20.98 -7.49
C ILE A 158 7.55 -19.48 -7.78
N ALA A 159 6.84 -18.69 -6.96
CA ALA A 159 6.82 -17.23 -7.11
C ALA A 159 8.24 -16.65 -7.06
N HIS A 160 9.08 -17.11 -6.13
CA HIS A 160 10.47 -16.65 -6.06
C HIS A 160 11.32 -17.14 -7.24
N ALA A 161 11.19 -18.40 -7.64
CA ALA A 161 11.95 -18.94 -8.77
C ALA A 161 11.65 -18.15 -10.05
N VAL A 162 10.37 -17.90 -10.34
CA VAL A 162 9.94 -17.12 -11.51
C VAL A 162 10.36 -15.65 -11.38
N ALA A 163 10.24 -15.06 -10.19
CA ALA A 163 10.69 -13.70 -9.95
C ALA A 163 12.19 -13.53 -10.25
N GLY A 164 13.04 -14.44 -9.77
CA GLY A 164 14.48 -14.35 -10.02
C GLY A 164 14.87 -14.65 -11.48
N LEU A 165 14.17 -15.57 -12.17
CA LEU A 165 14.31 -15.76 -13.63
C LEU A 165 14.00 -14.49 -14.42
N LEU A 166 13.05 -13.69 -13.94
CA LEU A 166 12.62 -12.44 -14.58
C LEU A 166 13.39 -11.21 -14.09
N GLY A 167 14.39 -11.39 -13.20
CA GLY A 167 15.16 -10.29 -12.63
C GLY A 167 14.33 -9.36 -11.74
N LEU A 168 13.30 -9.88 -11.08
CA LEU A 168 12.55 -9.13 -10.06
C LEU A 168 13.26 -9.20 -8.71
N ARG A 169 13.15 -8.10 -7.97
CA ARG A 169 13.69 -8.00 -6.61
C ARG A 169 12.97 -8.95 -5.66
N ARG A 170 13.69 -9.41 -4.64
CA ARG A 170 13.16 -10.32 -3.63
C ARG A 170 11.95 -9.74 -2.89
N GLU A 171 11.91 -8.42 -2.64
CA GLU A 171 10.77 -7.76 -2.02
C GLU A 171 9.50 -7.92 -2.86
N MET A 172 9.59 -7.74 -4.18
CA MET A 172 8.46 -7.95 -5.08
C MET A 172 8.01 -9.41 -5.07
N ALA A 173 8.95 -10.36 -5.08
CA ALA A 173 8.66 -11.79 -4.96
C ALA A 173 7.92 -12.12 -3.66
N ASP A 174 8.37 -11.56 -2.53
CA ASP A 174 7.72 -11.71 -1.22
C ASP A 174 6.28 -11.15 -1.24
N LEU A 175 6.08 -9.96 -1.82
CA LEU A 175 4.76 -9.33 -1.93
C LEU A 175 3.80 -10.16 -2.79
N VAL A 176 4.24 -10.60 -3.96
CA VAL A 176 3.43 -11.45 -4.86
C VAL A 176 3.11 -12.78 -4.17
N ALA A 177 4.11 -13.44 -3.57
CA ALA A 177 3.92 -14.70 -2.89
C ALA A 177 2.91 -14.59 -1.73
N ILE A 178 3.07 -13.63 -0.81
CA ILE A 178 2.15 -13.49 0.33
C ILE A 178 0.74 -13.09 -0.12
N GLY A 179 0.66 -12.24 -1.15
CA GLY A 179 -0.60 -11.81 -1.74
C GLY A 179 -1.39 -12.99 -2.29
N THR A 180 -0.73 -13.86 -3.06
CA THR A 180 -1.34 -15.09 -3.58
C THR A 180 -1.66 -16.09 -2.47
N MET A 181 -0.81 -16.22 -1.44
CA MET A 181 -0.94 -17.23 -0.38
C MET A 181 -2.03 -16.95 0.66
N VAL A 182 -2.38 -15.69 0.94
CA VAL A 182 -3.30 -15.35 2.05
C VAL A 182 -4.58 -14.69 1.54
N CYS A 183 -4.65 -13.35 1.54
CA CYS A 183 -5.84 -12.56 1.24
C CYS A 183 -5.53 -11.36 0.34
N GLY A 184 -4.57 -11.51 -0.56
CA GLY A 184 -4.22 -10.50 -1.55
C GLY A 184 -3.75 -9.20 -0.92
N ALA A 185 -4.50 -8.13 -1.17
CA ALA A 185 -4.08 -6.78 -0.84
C ALA A 185 -3.82 -6.55 0.66
N SER A 186 -4.64 -7.11 1.56
CA SER A 186 -4.43 -6.98 3.01
C SER A 186 -3.15 -7.66 3.48
N ALA A 187 -2.80 -8.80 2.88
CA ALA A 187 -1.57 -9.52 3.20
C ALA A 187 -0.34 -8.79 2.69
N ILE A 188 -0.41 -8.26 1.46
CA ILE A 188 0.62 -7.37 0.89
C ILE A 188 0.83 -6.16 1.78
N ASN A 189 -0.25 -5.48 2.20
CA ASN A 189 -0.15 -4.29 3.03
C ASN A 189 0.44 -4.58 4.43
N ALA A 190 0.17 -5.75 4.99
CA ALA A 190 0.73 -6.16 6.27
C ALA A 190 2.21 -6.56 6.17
N LEU A 191 2.61 -7.22 5.08
CA LEU A 191 4.00 -7.67 4.89
C LEU A 191 4.93 -6.55 4.42
N ALA A 192 4.43 -5.62 3.59
CA ALA A 192 5.25 -4.62 2.90
C ALA A 192 6.20 -3.82 3.82
N PRO A 193 5.80 -3.36 5.03
CA PRO A 193 6.73 -2.74 5.98
C PRO A 193 7.80 -3.71 6.49
N THR A 194 7.43 -4.96 6.77
CA THR A 194 8.32 -6.00 7.32
C THR A 194 9.43 -6.38 6.33
N VAL A 195 9.12 -6.38 5.04
CA VAL A 195 10.11 -6.67 3.98
C VAL A 195 10.79 -5.42 3.43
N PHE A 196 10.47 -4.22 3.94
CA PHE A 196 10.96 -2.94 3.42
C PHE A 196 10.65 -2.77 1.92
N ALA A 197 9.44 -3.12 1.50
CA ALA A 197 9.01 -2.90 0.14
C ALA A 197 8.74 -1.42 -0.14
N ARG A 198 8.90 -1.03 -1.41
CA ARG A 198 8.56 0.32 -1.89
C ARG A 198 7.06 0.45 -2.06
N ARG A 199 6.52 1.65 -1.87
CA ARG A 199 5.09 1.94 -2.12
C ARG A 199 4.66 1.59 -3.55
N ARG A 200 5.52 1.88 -4.54
CA ARG A 200 5.25 1.52 -5.94
C ARG A 200 5.11 0.01 -6.11
N ASP A 201 6.04 -0.77 -5.57
CA ASP A 201 6.04 -2.23 -5.66
C ASP A 201 4.83 -2.84 -4.95
N GLN A 202 4.46 -2.29 -3.79
CA GLN A 202 3.23 -2.65 -3.08
C GLN A 202 2.00 -2.44 -3.97
N GLY A 203 1.87 -1.28 -4.61
CA GLY A 203 0.78 -0.99 -5.53
C GLY A 203 0.74 -1.96 -6.73
N LEU A 204 1.88 -2.18 -7.38
CA LEU A 204 1.99 -3.11 -8.52
C LEU A 204 1.63 -4.55 -8.13
N ALA A 205 2.09 -5.02 -6.96
CA ALA A 205 1.74 -6.34 -6.45
C ALA A 205 0.24 -6.46 -6.16
N VAL A 206 -0.37 -5.45 -5.51
CA VAL A 206 -1.84 -5.44 -5.25
C VAL A 206 -2.61 -5.54 -6.56
N THR A 207 -2.24 -4.75 -7.58
CA THR A 207 -2.89 -4.76 -8.89
C THR A 207 -2.70 -6.11 -9.60
N ALA A 208 -1.50 -6.70 -9.55
CA ALA A 208 -1.24 -8.01 -10.14
C ALA A 208 -2.09 -9.12 -9.47
N ILE A 209 -2.20 -9.10 -8.14
CA ILE A 209 -3.03 -10.07 -7.42
C ILE A 209 -4.51 -9.92 -7.77
N PHE A 210 -4.98 -8.68 -7.87
CA PHE A 210 -6.35 -8.37 -8.26
C PHE A 210 -6.65 -8.84 -9.69
N LEU A 211 -5.71 -8.65 -10.63
CA LEU A 211 -5.80 -9.19 -11.99
C LEU A 211 -6.10 -10.69 -11.95
N PHE A 212 -5.33 -11.48 -11.17
CA PHE A 212 -5.56 -12.92 -11.11
C PHE A 212 -6.81 -13.33 -10.34
N SER A 213 -7.36 -12.48 -9.45
CA SER A 213 -8.71 -12.69 -8.92
C SER A 213 -9.79 -12.55 -9.98
N VAL A 214 -9.65 -11.58 -10.89
CA VAL A 214 -10.56 -11.42 -12.04
C VAL A 214 -10.41 -12.57 -13.03
N VAL A 215 -9.18 -13.00 -13.32
CA VAL A 215 -8.94 -14.21 -14.13
C VAL A 215 -9.61 -15.42 -13.49
N ALA A 216 -9.51 -15.57 -12.18
CA ALA A 216 -10.15 -16.67 -11.48
C ALA A 216 -11.68 -16.67 -11.61
N LEU A 217 -12.31 -15.49 -11.49
CA LEU A 217 -13.74 -15.30 -11.70
C LEU A 217 -14.24 -15.77 -13.07
N MET A 218 -13.40 -15.66 -14.09
CA MET A 218 -13.77 -16.03 -15.47
C MET A 218 -13.43 -17.49 -15.80
N THR A 219 -12.47 -18.10 -15.10
CA THR A 219 -11.88 -19.39 -15.50
C THR A 219 -12.26 -20.56 -14.60
N LEU A 220 -12.49 -20.34 -13.29
CA LEU A 220 -12.72 -21.44 -12.35
C LEU A 220 -14.02 -22.18 -12.62
N LEU A 221 -15.13 -21.48 -12.85
CA LEU A 221 -16.41 -22.13 -13.17
C LEU A 221 -16.30 -23.03 -14.42
N PRO A 222 -15.86 -22.56 -15.60
CA PRO A 222 -15.70 -23.42 -16.77
C PRO A 222 -14.81 -24.64 -16.54
N VAL A 223 -13.70 -24.47 -15.82
CA VAL A 223 -12.78 -25.56 -15.54
C VAL A 223 -13.40 -26.57 -14.57
N GLY A 224 -14.07 -26.09 -13.51
CA GLY A 224 -14.69 -26.94 -12.50
C GLY A 224 -15.86 -27.75 -13.07
N THR A 225 -16.69 -27.14 -13.92
CA THR A 225 -17.80 -27.84 -14.59
C THR A 225 -17.29 -28.84 -15.63
N ALA A 226 -16.27 -28.49 -16.41
CA ALA A 226 -15.66 -29.42 -17.37
C ALA A 226 -15.03 -30.65 -16.72
N LEU A 227 -14.50 -30.50 -15.49
CA LEU A 227 -13.95 -31.60 -14.70
C LEU A 227 -15.00 -32.37 -13.89
N GLY A 228 -16.26 -31.91 -13.89
CA GLY A 228 -17.34 -32.54 -13.12
C GLY A 228 -17.11 -32.51 -11.60
N LEU A 229 -16.54 -31.42 -11.08
CA LEU A 229 -16.28 -31.28 -9.64
C LEU A 229 -17.58 -31.41 -8.84
N ASP A 230 -17.51 -32.16 -7.75
CA ASP A 230 -18.58 -32.15 -6.75
C ASP A 230 -18.69 -30.78 -6.07
N ALA A 231 -19.85 -30.53 -5.49
CA ALA A 231 -20.21 -29.23 -4.94
C ALA A 231 -19.25 -28.79 -3.82
N GLU A 232 -18.86 -29.69 -2.92
CA GLU A 232 -17.93 -29.39 -1.82
C GLU A 232 -16.54 -29.03 -2.36
N SER A 233 -15.98 -29.86 -3.24
CA SER A 233 -14.67 -29.62 -3.85
C SER A 233 -14.64 -28.33 -4.66
N ALA A 234 -15.72 -27.99 -5.38
CA ALA A 234 -15.83 -26.74 -6.12
C ALA A 234 -15.83 -25.50 -5.19
N GLY A 235 -16.58 -25.56 -4.09
CA GLY A 235 -16.59 -24.51 -3.05
C GLY A 235 -15.22 -24.35 -2.37
N LEU A 236 -14.60 -25.46 -1.97
CA LEU A 236 -13.25 -25.44 -1.39
C LEU A 236 -12.22 -24.88 -2.38
N TRP A 237 -12.27 -25.30 -3.64
CA TRP A 237 -11.35 -24.85 -4.67
C TRP A 237 -11.48 -23.34 -4.90
N ALA A 238 -12.71 -22.82 -4.96
CA ALA A 238 -12.95 -21.38 -5.03
C ALA A 238 -12.32 -20.62 -3.84
N GLY A 239 -12.44 -21.15 -2.61
CA GLY A 239 -11.80 -20.58 -1.41
C GLY A 239 -10.27 -20.65 -1.41
N LEU A 240 -9.69 -21.71 -1.98
CA LEU A 240 -8.25 -21.98 -1.94
C LEU A 240 -7.48 -21.38 -3.13
N ALA A 241 -8.10 -21.27 -4.29
CA ALA A 241 -7.46 -20.80 -5.53
C ALA A 241 -7.57 -19.28 -5.75
N VAL A 242 -8.63 -18.64 -5.25
CA VAL A 242 -8.84 -17.20 -5.46
C VAL A 242 -8.04 -16.38 -4.43
N ASN A 243 -7.48 -15.23 -4.83
CA ASN A 243 -6.51 -14.50 -4.02
C ASN A 243 -7.12 -13.64 -2.92
N ASP A 244 -8.30 -13.08 -3.13
CA ASP A 244 -9.04 -12.29 -2.12
C ASP A 244 -10.37 -12.95 -1.74
N LEU A 245 -10.92 -12.51 -0.60
CA LEU A 245 -12.10 -13.10 0.00
C LEU A 245 -13.40 -12.77 -0.75
N SER A 246 -13.52 -11.55 -1.26
CA SER A 246 -14.69 -11.15 -2.02
C SER A 246 -14.82 -11.95 -3.32
N SER A 247 -13.75 -12.06 -4.10
CA SER A 247 -13.73 -12.84 -5.32
C SER A 247 -13.86 -14.34 -5.05
N SER A 248 -13.36 -14.86 -3.92
CA SER A 248 -13.52 -16.29 -3.59
C SER A 248 -14.98 -16.64 -3.31
N VAL A 249 -15.68 -15.81 -2.53
CA VAL A 249 -17.12 -15.97 -2.27
C VAL A 249 -17.92 -15.84 -3.56
N ALA A 250 -17.55 -14.88 -4.41
CA ALA A 250 -18.15 -14.67 -5.71
C ALA A 250 -18.01 -15.90 -6.64
N VAL A 251 -16.82 -16.49 -6.74
CA VAL A 251 -16.60 -17.73 -7.51
C VAL A 251 -17.36 -18.90 -6.90
N GLY A 252 -17.32 -19.07 -5.57
CA GLY A 252 -18.11 -20.11 -4.90
C GLY A 252 -19.60 -19.99 -5.24
N GLY A 253 -20.12 -18.77 -5.22
CA GLY A 253 -21.51 -18.45 -5.60
C GLY A 253 -21.86 -18.75 -7.06
N GLN A 254 -20.87 -18.86 -7.97
CA GLN A 254 -21.12 -19.34 -9.34
C GLN A 254 -21.40 -20.85 -9.37
N PHE A 255 -20.81 -21.63 -8.47
CA PHE A 255 -21.10 -23.06 -8.30
C PHE A 255 -22.37 -23.31 -7.48
N GLY A 256 -22.73 -22.36 -6.63
CA GLY A 256 -23.99 -22.33 -5.90
C GLY A 256 -23.87 -21.63 -4.54
N GLU A 257 -25.00 -21.43 -3.88
CA GLU A 257 -25.08 -20.64 -2.67
C GLU A 257 -24.33 -21.27 -1.49
N ASP A 258 -24.46 -22.58 -1.31
CA ASP A 258 -23.73 -23.34 -0.29
C ASP A 258 -22.21 -23.33 -0.55
N GLN A 259 -21.82 -23.40 -1.82
CA GLN A 259 -20.41 -23.37 -2.23
C GLN A 259 -19.76 -22.03 -1.93
N SER A 260 -20.54 -20.94 -1.93
CA SER A 260 -20.07 -19.63 -1.49
C SER A 260 -19.70 -19.61 0.00
N ILE A 261 -20.44 -20.34 0.84
CA ILE A 261 -20.18 -20.49 2.28
C ILE A 261 -18.91 -21.32 2.50
N VAL A 262 -18.80 -22.45 1.80
CA VAL A 262 -17.61 -23.31 1.85
C VAL A 262 -16.36 -22.56 1.37
N ALA A 263 -16.47 -21.75 0.31
CA ALA A 263 -15.40 -20.90 -0.17
C ALA A 263 -14.96 -19.86 0.88
N ALA A 264 -15.91 -19.21 1.56
CA ALA A 264 -15.64 -18.27 2.64
C ALA A 264 -14.90 -18.94 3.80
N MET A 265 -15.31 -20.15 4.19
CA MET A 265 -14.66 -20.95 5.23
C MET A 265 -13.21 -21.29 4.85
N GLY A 266 -12.97 -21.89 3.69
CA GLY A 266 -11.63 -22.25 3.24
C GLY A 266 -10.69 -21.04 3.15
N LYS A 267 -11.22 -19.89 2.72
CA LYS A 267 -10.47 -18.64 2.68
C LYS A 267 -10.14 -18.08 4.07
N THR A 268 -11.08 -18.20 5.01
CA THR A 268 -10.90 -17.72 6.38
C THR A 268 -9.76 -18.46 7.09
N VAL A 269 -9.61 -19.76 6.86
CA VAL A 269 -8.46 -20.55 7.38
C VAL A 269 -7.13 -19.92 6.94
N ARG A 270 -7.01 -19.52 5.66
CA ARG A 270 -5.80 -18.86 5.13
C ARG A 270 -5.55 -17.50 5.76
N ILE A 271 -6.60 -16.74 6.05
CA ILE A 271 -6.51 -15.42 6.68
C ILE A 271 -5.91 -15.53 8.09
N VAL A 272 -6.28 -16.57 8.86
CA VAL A 272 -5.70 -16.82 10.19
C VAL A 272 -4.20 -17.11 10.12
N LEU A 273 -3.73 -17.73 9.03
CA LEU A 273 -2.31 -18.02 8.81
C LEU A 273 -1.46 -16.77 8.53
N LEU A 274 -2.05 -15.58 8.34
CA LEU A 274 -1.31 -14.34 8.13
C LEU A 274 -0.35 -14.04 9.29
N GLY A 275 -0.83 -14.14 10.55
CA GLY A 275 -0.01 -13.85 11.73
C GLY A 275 1.26 -14.72 11.81
N PRO A 276 1.13 -16.06 11.77
CA PRO A 276 2.28 -16.97 11.70
C PRO A 276 3.21 -16.70 10.50
N LEU A 277 2.67 -16.43 9.31
CA LEU A 277 3.50 -16.15 8.14
C LEU A 277 4.30 -14.86 8.33
N LEU A 278 3.72 -13.78 8.86
CA LEU A 278 4.46 -12.54 9.12
C LEU A 278 5.65 -12.75 10.07
N VAL A 279 5.49 -13.59 11.08
CA VAL A 279 6.61 -14.00 11.97
C VAL A 279 7.69 -14.71 11.16
N VAL A 280 7.31 -15.70 10.36
CA VAL A 280 8.24 -16.46 9.52
C VAL A 280 9.02 -15.52 8.59
N PHE A 281 8.33 -14.63 7.87
CA PHE A 281 8.98 -13.64 7.00
C PHE A 281 9.92 -12.70 7.77
N SER A 282 9.51 -12.22 8.96
CA SER A 282 10.35 -11.37 9.80
C SER A 282 11.67 -12.08 10.18
N GLN A 283 11.59 -13.37 10.54
CA GLN A 283 12.76 -14.20 10.86
C GLN A 283 13.63 -14.51 9.64
N LEU A 284 13.03 -14.90 8.51
CA LEU A 284 13.76 -15.16 7.25
C LEU A 284 14.50 -13.93 6.73
N ARG A 285 14.01 -12.73 7.04
CA ARG A 285 14.65 -11.48 6.65
C ARG A 285 15.74 -11.05 7.63
N ARG A 286 15.92 -11.72 8.78
CA ARG A 286 16.87 -11.39 9.87
C ARG A 286 16.90 -9.88 10.16
N ARG A 287 15.71 -9.26 10.23
CA ARG A 287 15.54 -7.80 10.16
C ARG A 287 14.65 -7.21 11.26
N ALA A 288 14.43 -7.92 12.36
CA ALA A 288 13.69 -7.40 13.52
C ALA A 288 14.59 -7.26 14.76
N PRO A 289 14.54 -6.13 15.49
CA PRO A 289 14.82 -6.13 16.92
C PRO A 289 13.76 -7.00 17.61
N ALA A 290 14.21 -7.97 18.39
CA ALA A 290 13.39 -8.93 19.09
C ALA A 290 12.90 -8.35 20.43
N GLU A 291 11.84 -7.53 20.45
CA GLU A 291 11.29 -7.07 21.74
C GLU A 291 9.77 -7.18 21.90
N GLU A 292 8.98 -7.27 20.83
CA GLU A 292 7.52 -7.36 21.00
C GLU A 292 7.04 -8.82 21.02
N SER A 293 6.38 -9.22 22.11
CA SER A 293 5.96 -10.61 22.32
C SER A 293 5.07 -11.12 21.17
N LEU A 294 5.39 -12.32 20.67
CA LEU A 294 4.68 -12.99 19.56
C LEU A 294 3.16 -13.07 19.78
N ARG A 295 2.72 -13.16 21.05
CA ARG A 295 1.32 -13.27 21.46
C ARG A 295 0.54 -11.98 21.22
N LEU A 296 1.12 -10.82 21.52
CA LEU A 296 0.51 -9.50 21.27
C LEU A 296 0.33 -9.25 19.76
N ARG A 297 1.29 -9.69 18.93
CA ARG A 297 1.19 -9.63 17.47
C ARG A 297 0.09 -10.54 16.91
N LEU A 298 0.03 -11.81 17.32
CA LEU A 298 -1.00 -12.73 16.79
C LEU A 298 -2.43 -12.28 17.13
N ALA A 299 -2.67 -11.76 18.33
CA ALA A 299 -3.98 -11.24 18.74
C ALA A 299 -4.38 -10.00 17.93
N ALA A 300 -3.42 -9.12 17.61
CA ALA A 300 -3.66 -7.94 16.77
C ALA A 300 -4.00 -8.29 15.30
N TYR A 301 -3.59 -9.47 14.81
CA TYR A 301 -3.84 -9.89 13.43
C TYR A 301 -5.07 -10.78 13.24
N LEU A 302 -5.75 -11.22 14.31
CA LEU A 302 -7.01 -11.96 14.16
C LEU A 302 -8.14 -10.98 13.76
N PRO A 303 -8.70 -11.07 12.55
CA PRO A 303 -9.68 -10.09 12.12
C PRO A 303 -11.00 -10.28 12.87
N LEU A 304 -11.52 -9.22 13.49
CA LEU A 304 -12.77 -9.25 14.24
C LEU A 304 -13.98 -9.82 13.46
N PHE A 305 -14.00 -9.68 12.14
CA PHE A 305 -15.08 -10.25 11.31
C PHE A 305 -15.06 -11.78 11.29
N VAL A 306 -13.89 -12.42 11.48
CA VAL A 306 -13.78 -13.88 11.62
C VAL A 306 -14.41 -14.33 12.93
N VAL A 307 -14.15 -13.60 14.02
CA VAL A 307 -14.80 -13.84 15.31
C VAL A 307 -16.31 -13.66 15.18
N GLY A 308 -16.76 -12.60 14.50
CA GLY A 308 -18.18 -12.37 14.23
C GLY A 308 -18.83 -13.50 13.41
N TYR A 309 -18.16 -14.01 12.37
CA TYR A 309 -18.62 -15.18 11.60
C TYR A 309 -18.80 -16.40 12.50
N LEU A 310 -17.81 -16.72 13.35
CA LEU A 310 -17.87 -17.86 14.28
C LEU A 310 -18.99 -17.70 15.32
N LEU A 311 -19.24 -16.47 15.79
CA LEU A 311 -20.34 -16.19 16.71
C LEU A 311 -21.70 -16.38 16.03
N MET A 312 -21.87 -15.88 14.80
CA MET A 312 -23.11 -16.09 14.02
C MET A 312 -23.31 -17.56 13.64
N PHE A 313 -22.24 -18.30 13.37
CA PHE A 313 -22.28 -19.75 13.18
C PHE A 313 -22.70 -20.48 14.47
N GLY A 314 -22.15 -20.09 15.62
CA GLY A 314 -22.61 -20.59 16.92
C GLY A 314 -24.09 -20.29 17.17
N LEU A 315 -24.55 -19.08 16.80
CA LEU A 315 -25.95 -18.69 16.89
C LEU A 315 -26.83 -19.52 15.95
N ARG A 316 -26.38 -19.80 14.73
CA ARG A 316 -27.05 -20.70 13.77
C ARG A 316 -27.24 -22.09 14.37
N MET A 317 -26.17 -22.69 14.88
CA MET A 317 -26.21 -24.02 15.51
C MET A 317 -27.10 -24.08 16.76
N GLY A 318 -27.13 -23.02 17.56
CA GLY A 318 -28.01 -22.91 18.72
C GLY A 318 -29.46 -22.74 18.31
N GLY A 319 -29.72 -21.84 17.35
CA GLY A 319 -31.06 -21.54 16.87
C GLY A 319 -31.71 -22.73 16.16
N ASP A 320 -30.94 -23.50 15.37
CA ASP A 320 -31.43 -24.74 14.75
C ASP A 320 -31.82 -25.80 15.78
N ARG A 321 -31.22 -25.82 16.97
CA ARG A 321 -31.61 -26.77 18.03
C ARG A 321 -32.77 -26.29 18.89
N VAL A 322 -32.80 -25.00 19.19
CA VAL A 322 -33.78 -24.41 20.12
C VAL A 322 -35.09 -24.08 19.41
N PHE A 323 -35.03 -23.53 18.20
CA PHE A 323 -36.20 -23.03 17.47
C PHE A 323 -36.65 -23.96 16.33
N ALA A 324 -36.07 -25.16 16.17
CA ALA A 324 -36.54 -26.14 15.18
C ALA A 324 -37.98 -26.60 15.41
N ALA A 325 -38.47 -26.55 16.67
CA ALA A 325 -39.85 -26.89 17.02
C ALA A 325 -40.82 -25.69 16.93
N ASP A 326 -40.30 -24.46 16.98
CA ASP A 326 -41.08 -23.22 17.06
C ASP A 326 -41.29 -22.56 15.69
N GLY A 327 -42.25 -23.07 14.93
CA GLY A 327 -42.96 -22.33 13.87
C GLY A 327 -42.11 -21.65 12.76
N ALA A 328 -42.68 -20.61 12.15
CA ALA A 328 -42.18 -19.97 10.93
C ALA A 328 -41.14 -18.84 11.15
N VAL A 329 -40.87 -18.46 12.39
CA VAL A 329 -40.05 -17.27 12.72
C VAL A 329 -38.57 -17.49 12.40
N TRP A 330 -38.02 -18.63 12.81
CA TRP A 330 -36.60 -18.94 12.54
C TRP A 330 -36.31 -19.09 11.04
N PRO A 331 -37.10 -19.87 10.25
CA PRO A 331 -36.98 -19.88 8.79
C PRO A 331 -37.12 -18.51 8.14
N ALA A 332 -38.06 -17.67 8.60
CA ALA A 332 -38.24 -16.32 8.05
C ALA A 332 -37.05 -15.39 8.33
N LEU A 333 -36.46 -15.47 9.52
CA LEU A 333 -35.25 -14.72 9.87
C LEU A 333 -34.06 -15.12 8.98
N LEU A 334 -33.90 -16.42 8.72
CA LEU A 334 -32.85 -16.94 7.86
C LEU A 334 -33.05 -16.49 6.41
N ALA A 335 -34.28 -16.59 5.88
CA ALA A 335 -34.61 -16.10 4.54
C ALA A 335 -34.37 -14.59 4.39
N PHE A 336 -34.68 -13.80 5.45
CA PHE A 336 -34.34 -12.37 5.46
C PHE A 336 -32.82 -12.14 5.46
N ASN A 337 -32.08 -12.90 6.28
CA ASN A 337 -30.62 -12.86 6.28
C ASN A 337 -30.04 -13.21 4.90
N ASP A 338 -30.61 -14.19 4.20
CA ASP A 338 -30.17 -14.58 2.86
C ASP A 338 -30.33 -13.44 1.85
N GLY A 339 -31.45 -12.73 1.89
CA GLY A 339 -31.67 -11.54 1.07
C GLY A 339 -30.66 -10.42 1.36
N VAL A 340 -30.37 -10.16 2.64
CA VAL A 340 -29.39 -9.16 3.07
C VAL A 340 -27.97 -9.54 2.63
N VAL A 341 -27.57 -10.79 2.85
CA VAL A 341 -26.25 -11.32 2.44
C VAL A 341 -26.10 -11.28 0.92
N GLY A 342 -27.12 -11.71 0.18
CA GLY A 342 -27.13 -11.67 -1.29
C GLY A 342 -26.94 -10.25 -1.84
N LEU A 343 -27.69 -9.27 -1.29
CA LEU A 343 -27.53 -7.86 -1.66
C LEU A 343 -26.15 -7.31 -1.29
N ALA A 344 -25.65 -7.63 -0.10
CA ALA A 344 -24.34 -7.17 0.36
C ALA A 344 -23.20 -7.73 -0.51
N ILE A 345 -23.24 -9.03 -0.85
CA ILE A 345 -22.25 -9.65 -1.75
C ILE A 345 -22.34 -9.04 -3.14
N ALA A 346 -23.54 -8.88 -3.71
CA ALA A 346 -23.71 -8.25 -5.02
C ALA A 346 -23.18 -6.79 -5.01
N THR A 347 -23.39 -6.05 -3.92
CA THR A 347 -22.88 -4.68 -3.73
C THR A 347 -21.35 -4.63 -3.69
N VAL A 348 -20.72 -5.57 -2.98
CA VAL A 348 -19.25 -5.70 -2.97
C VAL A 348 -18.73 -6.08 -4.36
N CYS A 349 -19.41 -6.98 -5.06
CA CYS A 349 -19.04 -7.41 -6.41
C CYS A 349 -19.15 -6.27 -7.44
N ALA A 350 -20.21 -5.46 -7.38
CA ALA A 350 -20.34 -4.25 -8.18
C ALA A 350 -19.24 -3.25 -7.87
N SER A 351 -18.92 -3.05 -6.58
CA SER A 351 -17.81 -2.20 -6.15
C SER A 351 -16.46 -2.68 -6.66
N ILE A 352 -16.24 -4.00 -6.76
CA ILE A 352 -15.05 -4.61 -7.36
C ILE A 352 -14.99 -4.33 -8.86
N GLY A 353 -16.11 -4.54 -9.58
CA GLY A 353 -16.21 -4.19 -11.00
C GLY A 353 -15.83 -2.72 -11.26
N LEU A 354 -16.33 -1.80 -10.43
CA LEU A 354 -16.02 -0.37 -10.45
C LEU A 354 -14.57 -0.01 -10.09
N GLN A 355 -13.71 -0.99 -9.84
CA GLN A 355 -12.28 -0.81 -9.58
C GLN A 355 -11.41 -1.51 -10.65
N ILE A 356 -12.00 -2.23 -11.60
CA ILE A 356 -11.27 -2.89 -12.70
C ILE A 356 -10.95 -1.87 -13.79
N HIS A 357 -9.82 -1.17 -13.64
CA HIS A 357 -9.29 -0.29 -14.68
C HIS A 357 -8.36 -1.06 -15.62
N LEU A 358 -8.77 -1.26 -16.87
CA LEU A 358 -7.97 -1.96 -17.88
C LEU A 358 -6.59 -1.32 -18.09
N ARG A 359 -6.48 0.00 -17.94
CA ARG A 359 -5.19 0.72 -18.05
C ARG A 359 -4.21 0.37 -16.93
N THR A 360 -4.69 0.26 -15.68
CA THR A 360 -3.84 -0.09 -14.53
C THR A 360 -3.26 -1.50 -14.62
N LEU A 361 -3.92 -2.41 -15.35
CA LEU A 361 -3.40 -3.75 -15.66
C LEU A 361 -2.17 -3.69 -16.56
N VAL A 362 -2.12 -2.73 -17.49
CA VAL A 362 -0.96 -2.53 -18.39
C VAL A 362 0.25 -2.02 -17.61
N ASP A 363 0.03 -1.22 -16.56
CA ASP A 363 1.09 -0.60 -15.75
C ASP A 363 1.78 -1.56 -14.76
N VAL A 364 1.21 -2.74 -14.50
CA VAL A 364 1.77 -3.78 -13.60
C VAL A 364 3.17 -4.21 -14.01
N GLY A 365 3.46 -4.16 -15.32
CA GLY A 365 4.67 -4.70 -15.91
C GLY A 365 4.59 -6.22 -16.10
N TRP A 366 4.92 -6.69 -17.30
CA TRP A 366 4.76 -8.10 -17.68
C TRP A 366 5.51 -9.08 -16.76
N ARG A 367 6.65 -8.67 -16.20
CA ARG A 367 7.43 -9.49 -15.26
C ARG A 367 6.66 -9.81 -13.98
N VAL A 368 6.02 -8.80 -13.40
CA VAL A 368 5.20 -8.95 -12.18
C VAL A 368 3.95 -9.76 -12.49
N ALA A 369 3.30 -9.50 -13.64
CA ALA A 369 2.14 -10.25 -14.08
C ALA A 369 2.45 -11.76 -14.29
N LEU A 370 3.55 -12.11 -14.94
CA LEU A 370 3.96 -13.52 -15.10
C LEU A 370 4.27 -14.19 -13.77
N THR A 371 4.93 -13.47 -12.86
CA THR A 371 5.25 -14.01 -11.52
C THR A 371 3.97 -14.27 -10.72
N ALA A 372 3.04 -13.32 -10.69
CA ALA A 372 1.75 -13.47 -10.03
C ALA A 372 0.89 -14.57 -10.69
N GLY A 373 0.96 -14.69 -12.02
CA GLY A 373 0.26 -15.73 -12.77
C GLY A 373 0.81 -17.11 -12.50
N ALA A 374 2.13 -17.28 -12.47
CA ALA A 374 2.75 -18.54 -12.11
C ALA A 374 2.38 -18.94 -10.66
N ALA A 375 2.41 -18.00 -9.72
CA ALA A 375 1.98 -18.24 -8.35
C ALA A 375 0.50 -18.65 -8.28
N TRP A 376 -0.38 -17.95 -9.01
CA TRP A 376 -1.82 -18.24 -9.03
C TRP A 376 -2.13 -19.58 -9.69
N VAL A 377 -1.56 -19.88 -10.85
CA VAL A 377 -1.70 -21.19 -11.51
C VAL A 377 -1.21 -22.31 -10.60
N THR A 378 -0.12 -22.09 -9.86
CA THR A 378 0.41 -23.06 -8.90
C THR A 378 -0.59 -23.34 -7.78
N ILE A 379 -1.09 -22.31 -7.08
CA ILE A 379 -2.02 -22.51 -5.98
C ILE A 379 -3.37 -23.09 -6.47
N ALA A 380 -3.87 -22.62 -7.61
CA ALA A 380 -5.12 -23.09 -8.20
C ALA A 380 -5.02 -24.54 -8.68
N GLY A 381 -3.97 -24.88 -9.44
CA GLY A 381 -3.76 -26.22 -9.97
C GLY A 381 -3.45 -27.25 -8.88
N LEU A 382 -2.62 -26.91 -7.89
CA LEU A 382 -2.29 -27.84 -6.80
C LEU A 382 -3.44 -28.06 -5.83
N SER A 383 -4.20 -27.00 -5.49
CA SER A 383 -5.38 -27.18 -4.65
C SER A 383 -6.44 -28.02 -5.36
N LEU A 384 -6.68 -27.79 -6.66
CA LEU A 384 -7.55 -28.63 -7.48
C LEU A 384 -7.10 -30.09 -7.48
N GLY A 385 -5.82 -30.33 -7.81
CA GLY A 385 -5.26 -31.67 -7.87
C GLY A 385 -5.44 -32.43 -6.56
N LEU A 386 -5.08 -31.82 -5.43
CA LEU A 386 -5.19 -32.43 -4.09
C LEU A 386 -6.65 -32.63 -3.65
N LEU A 387 -7.57 -31.75 -4.05
CA LEU A 387 -9.00 -31.93 -3.76
C LEU A 387 -9.56 -33.11 -4.55
N VAL A 388 -9.33 -33.17 -5.86
CA VAL A 388 -9.84 -34.25 -6.73
C VAL A 388 -9.28 -35.61 -6.31
N SER A 389 -7.97 -35.72 -6.08
CA SER A 389 -7.37 -36.99 -5.68
C SER A 389 -7.65 -37.36 -4.22
N GLY A 390 -7.94 -36.37 -3.37
CA GLY A 390 -8.37 -36.58 -1.98
C GLY A 390 -9.78 -37.17 -1.87
N ALA A 391 -10.68 -36.78 -2.77
CA ALA A 391 -12.02 -37.37 -2.87
C ALA A 391 -11.99 -38.86 -3.22
N ALA A 392 -10.94 -39.32 -3.92
CA ALA A 392 -10.71 -40.73 -4.24
C ALA A 392 -10.08 -41.55 -3.09
N GLY A 393 -9.90 -40.98 -1.89
CA GLY A 393 -9.33 -41.67 -0.72
C GLY A 393 -7.81 -41.87 -0.77
N VAL A 394 -7.11 -41.26 -1.74
CA VAL A 394 -5.68 -41.52 -2.00
C VAL A 394 -4.77 -40.55 -1.23
N THR A 395 -4.93 -40.49 0.10
CA THR A 395 -4.22 -39.53 0.97
C THR A 395 -2.69 -39.68 0.92
N ALA A 396 -2.17 -40.90 0.82
CA ALA A 396 -0.73 -41.14 0.72
C ALA A 396 -0.11 -40.63 -0.60
N VAL A 397 -0.80 -40.79 -1.73
CA VAL A 397 -0.34 -40.28 -3.03
C VAL A 397 -0.42 -38.76 -3.06
N ASN A 398 -1.39 -38.15 -2.39
CA ASN A 398 -1.51 -36.69 -2.29
C ASN A 398 -0.38 -36.08 -1.48
N VAL A 399 -0.02 -36.72 -0.36
CA VAL A 399 1.13 -36.31 0.46
C VAL A 399 2.43 -36.50 -0.33
N ALA A 400 2.64 -37.66 -0.96
CA ALA A 400 3.84 -37.92 -1.75
C ALA A 400 3.98 -36.98 -2.96
N GLY A 401 2.91 -36.81 -3.75
CA GLY A 401 2.86 -35.89 -4.88
C GLY A 401 3.07 -34.45 -4.43
N GLY A 402 2.43 -34.04 -3.34
CA GLY A 402 2.61 -32.74 -2.73
C GLY A 402 4.06 -32.47 -2.31
N LEU A 403 4.71 -33.45 -1.66
CA LEU A 403 6.13 -33.36 -1.29
C LEU A 403 7.06 -33.29 -2.50
N VAL A 404 6.76 -34.02 -3.58
CA VAL A 404 7.52 -33.95 -4.83
C VAL A 404 7.42 -32.56 -5.44
N VAL A 405 6.22 -32.00 -5.59
CA VAL A 405 6.05 -30.65 -6.15
C VAL A 405 6.71 -29.61 -5.24
N LEU A 406 6.56 -29.74 -3.92
CA LEU A 406 7.23 -28.89 -2.95
C LEU A 406 8.76 -28.93 -3.10
N SER A 407 9.32 -30.13 -3.26
CA SER A 407 10.76 -30.32 -3.45
C SER A 407 11.24 -29.72 -4.77
N LEU A 408 10.49 -29.93 -5.85
CA LEU A 408 10.77 -29.31 -7.16
C LEU A 408 10.72 -27.78 -7.07
N GLY A 409 9.69 -27.22 -6.44
CA GLY A 409 9.59 -25.80 -6.16
C GLY A 409 10.80 -25.28 -5.37
N PHE A 410 11.18 -25.96 -4.30
CA PHE A 410 12.35 -25.58 -3.48
C PHE A 410 13.66 -25.61 -4.29
N THR A 411 13.87 -26.65 -5.12
CA THR A 411 15.06 -26.73 -5.97
C THR A 411 15.09 -25.61 -7.03
N ALA A 412 13.95 -25.29 -7.62
CA ALA A 412 13.80 -24.16 -8.54
C ALA A 412 14.10 -22.83 -7.85
N PHE A 413 13.60 -22.63 -6.63
CA PHE A 413 13.91 -21.46 -5.80
C PHE A 413 15.40 -21.36 -5.50
N ARG A 414 16.07 -22.45 -5.14
CA ARG A 414 17.51 -22.42 -4.87
C ARG A 414 18.34 -22.11 -6.12
N ARG A 415 17.87 -22.55 -7.29
CA ARG A 415 18.59 -22.37 -8.57
C ARG A 415 18.37 -20.99 -9.18
N TRP A 416 17.16 -20.47 -9.08
CA TRP A 416 16.73 -19.28 -9.82
C TRP A 416 16.10 -18.18 -8.95
N GLY A 417 16.02 -18.38 -7.64
CA GLY A 417 15.52 -17.34 -6.73
C GLY A 417 16.40 -16.08 -6.80
N PRO A 418 15.85 -14.90 -6.45
CA PRO A 418 16.59 -13.64 -6.53
C PRO A 418 17.86 -13.71 -5.67
N THR A 419 19.02 -13.53 -6.31
CA THR A 419 20.31 -13.48 -5.63
C THR A 419 20.55 -12.09 -5.02
N ALA A 420 21.18 -12.04 -3.85
CA ALA A 420 21.59 -10.77 -3.26
C ALA A 420 22.73 -10.15 -4.09
N VAL A 421 22.45 -9.07 -4.81
CA VAL A 421 23.46 -8.23 -5.48
C VAL A 421 24.06 -7.28 -4.44
N SER A 422 25.37 -7.00 -4.53
CA SER A 422 26.01 -6.05 -3.62
C SER A 422 25.39 -4.66 -3.78
N LEU A 423 25.30 -3.90 -2.69
CA LEU A 423 24.70 -2.56 -2.72
C LEU A 423 25.46 -1.60 -3.64
N ARG A 424 26.78 -1.76 -3.77
CA ARG A 424 27.62 -0.99 -4.70
C ARG A 424 27.26 -1.26 -6.15
N ALA A 425 27.17 -2.53 -6.55
CA ALA A 425 26.78 -2.89 -7.91
C ALA A 425 25.38 -2.36 -8.25
N ARG A 426 24.44 -2.42 -7.30
CA ARG A 426 23.10 -1.82 -7.47
C ARG A 426 23.12 -0.32 -7.65
N LEU A 427 23.95 0.40 -6.88
CA LEU A 427 24.15 1.85 -7.07
C LEU A 427 24.69 2.15 -8.48
N ASP A 428 25.68 1.38 -8.92
CA ASP A 428 26.35 1.55 -10.22
C ASP A 428 25.43 1.20 -11.41
N GLU A 429 24.56 0.19 -11.25
CA GLU A 429 23.51 -0.17 -12.21
C GLU A 429 22.33 0.82 -12.22
N GLY A 430 22.32 1.79 -11.29
CA GLY A 430 21.27 2.77 -11.16
C GLY A 430 19.96 2.19 -10.60
N GLU A 431 20.02 1.09 -9.86
CA GLU A 431 18.85 0.60 -9.16
C GLU A 431 18.43 1.56 -8.05
N PRO A 432 17.13 1.67 -7.74
CA PRO A 432 16.74 2.47 -6.59
C PRO A 432 17.21 1.82 -5.28
N LEU A 433 17.32 2.62 -4.23
CA LEU A 433 17.80 2.23 -2.90
C LEU A 433 16.74 2.56 -1.85
N THR A 434 16.51 1.69 -0.86
CA THR A 434 15.77 2.12 0.33
C THR A 434 16.58 3.12 1.15
N LEU A 435 15.97 3.79 2.12
CA LEU A 435 16.69 4.72 3.00
C LEU A 435 17.79 4.00 3.78
N ARG A 436 17.48 2.82 4.31
CA ARG A 436 18.48 1.97 4.97
C ARG A 436 19.60 1.55 4.03
N GLU A 437 19.29 1.13 2.81
CA GLU A 437 20.30 0.75 1.81
C GLU A 437 21.20 1.95 1.46
N ALA A 438 20.63 3.15 1.38
CA ALA A 438 21.39 4.38 1.19
C ALA A 438 22.35 4.63 2.36
N VAL A 439 21.92 4.44 3.61
CA VAL A 439 22.78 4.52 4.79
C VAL A 439 23.91 3.48 4.73
N GLU A 440 23.60 2.22 4.42
CA GLU A 440 24.60 1.15 4.31
C GLU A 440 25.63 1.42 3.19
N VAL A 441 25.19 1.97 2.05
CA VAL A 441 26.08 2.40 0.94
C VAL A 441 26.96 3.57 1.35
N LEU A 442 26.38 4.58 2.01
CA LEU A 442 27.14 5.73 2.48
C LEU A 442 28.20 5.30 3.51
N ASP A 443 27.84 4.45 4.46
CA ASP A 443 28.78 3.92 5.46
C ASP A 443 29.90 3.09 4.83
N LEU A 444 29.57 2.25 3.83
CA LEU A 444 30.57 1.45 3.09
C LEU A 444 31.55 2.33 2.33
N LEU A 445 31.05 3.34 1.61
CA LEU A 445 31.87 4.20 0.75
C LEU A 445 32.63 5.27 1.54
N ASP A 446 32.10 5.70 2.69
CA ASP A 446 32.79 6.62 3.60
C ASP A 446 34.11 6.03 4.13
N ARG A 447 34.19 4.70 4.29
CA ARG A 447 35.43 4.00 4.65
C ARG A 447 36.48 3.98 3.53
N GLU A 448 36.08 4.24 2.29
CA GLU A 448 37.00 4.32 1.14
C GLU A 448 37.48 5.77 0.89
N GLY A 449 36.75 6.76 1.40
CA GLY A 449 37.09 8.17 1.32
C GLY A 449 35.88 9.08 1.56
N PRO A 450 36.08 10.41 1.62
CA PRO A 450 35.01 11.35 1.92
C PRO A 450 33.89 11.29 0.88
N VAL A 451 32.64 11.36 1.35
CA VAL A 451 31.45 11.38 0.48
C VAL A 451 31.48 12.62 -0.42
N SER A 452 31.80 12.43 -1.69
CA SER A 452 31.80 13.49 -2.69
C SER A 452 30.38 13.93 -3.03
N GLU A 453 30.24 15.16 -3.54
CA GLU A 453 28.97 15.67 -4.05
C GLU A 453 28.42 14.81 -5.20
N SER A 454 29.31 14.25 -6.04
CA SER A 454 28.92 13.32 -7.11
C SER A 454 28.36 11.99 -6.56
N LEU A 455 28.92 11.47 -5.46
CA LEU A 455 28.38 10.29 -4.79
C LEU A 455 27.03 10.61 -4.12
N ALA A 456 26.95 11.72 -3.39
CA ALA A 456 25.72 12.19 -2.77
C ALA A 456 24.59 12.31 -3.81
N ARG A 457 24.88 12.89 -4.97
CA ARG A 457 23.96 12.99 -6.10
C ARG A 457 23.50 11.62 -6.61
N ARG A 458 24.42 10.68 -6.83
CA ARG A 458 24.08 9.31 -7.25
C ARG A 458 23.20 8.61 -6.21
N VAL A 459 23.50 8.74 -4.92
CA VAL A 459 22.69 8.14 -3.85
C VAL A 459 21.29 8.77 -3.84
N MET A 460 21.21 10.10 -3.79
CA MET A 460 19.94 10.81 -3.69
C MET A 460 19.00 10.57 -4.88
N ASP A 461 19.55 10.43 -6.09
CA ASP A 461 18.78 10.07 -7.29
C ASP A 461 18.13 8.69 -7.22
N ARG A 462 18.66 7.81 -6.37
CA ARG A 462 18.20 6.43 -6.22
C ARG A 462 17.38 6.19 -4.96
N VAL A 463 17.52 7.04 -3.93
CA VAL A 463 16.78 6.88 -2.66
C VAL A 463 15.26 6.94 -2.91
N GLN A 464 14.61 5.83 -2.55
CA GLN A 464 13.17 5.64 -2.52
C GLN A 464 12.85 4.91 -1.21
N PRO A 465 12.54 5.66 -0.13
CA PRO A 465 12.31 5.06 1.17
C PRO A 465 11.22 3.99 1.13
N ALA A 466 11.50 2.87 1.76
CA ALA A 466 10.56 1.79 1.97
C ALA A 466 9.48 2.19 2.97
N ILE A 467 8.39 1.42 2.99
CA ILE A 467 7.30 1.66 3.93
C ILE A 467 7.81 1.44 5.35
N GLY A 468 7.59 2.45 6.21
CA GLY A 468 8.01 2.44 7.60
C GLY A 468 9.32 3.19 7.87
N GLU A 469 10.18 3.39 6.87
CA GLU A 469 11.51 4.01 7.09
C GLU A 469 11.46 5.49 7.50
N LEU A 470 10.34 6.18 7.24
CA LEU A 470 10.14 7.59 7.60
C LEU A 470 9.30 7.80 8.88
N VAL A 471 8.89 6.73 9.56
CA VAL A 471 8.04 6.83 10.77
C VAL A 471 8.79 7.56 11.89
N SER A 472 10.07 7.22 12.10
CA SER A 472 10.92 7.88 13.10
C SER A 472 11.05 9.39 12.87
N LEU A 473 11.14 9.85 11.62
CA LEU A 473 11.14 11.28 11.31
C LEU A 473 9.80 11.94 11.64
N ARG A 474 8.67 11.27 11.39
CA ARG A 474 7.34 11.81 11.74
C ARG A 474 7.11 11.87 13.25
N GLU A 475 7.69 10.95 13.99
CA GLU A 475 7.60 10.89 15.44
C GLU A 475 8.67 11.76 16.13
N SER A 476 9.71 12.19 15.39
CA SER A 476 10.80 13.01 15.95
C SER A 476 10.30 14.34 16.51
N PRO A 477 10.74 14.77 17.70
CA PRO A 477 10.28 16.02 18.30
C PRO A 477 10.73 17.24 17.48
N ILE A 478 9.96 18.33 17.57
CA ILE A 478 10.44 19.63 17.08
C ILE A 478 11.60 20.07 17.98
N GLN A 479 12.73 20.41 17.37
CA GLN A 479 13.95 20.78 18.08
C GLN A 479 13.94 22.29 18.40
N GLY A 480 14.53 22.68 19.53
CA GLY A 480 14.55 24.08 19.97
C GLY A 480 15.20 25.00 18.92
N GLY A 481 14.54 26.12 18.59
CA GLY A 481 15.07 27.12 17.66
C GLY A 481 14.72 26.90 16.18
N ILE A 482 13.94 25.86 15.86
CA ILE A 482 13.31 25.61 14.55
C ILE A 482 11.82 25.25 14.74
N ASN A 483 11.00 25.35 13.70
CA ASN A 483 9.57 25.00 13.73
C ASN A 483 9.22 23.76 12.87
N TYR A 484 10.23 23.03 12.44
CA TYR A 484 10.11 21.81 11.65
C TYR A 484 10.79 20.64 12.36
N ARG A 485 10.53 19.41 11.92
CA ARG A 485 11.12 18.20 12.50
C ARG A 485 12.35 17.78 11.71
N ARG A 486 13.37 17.29 12.40
CA ARG A 486 14.66 16.92 11.80
C ARG A 486 15.18 15.64 12.45
N LEU A 487 15.68 14.72 11.64
CA LEU A 487 16.28 13.46 12.11
C LEU A 487 17.54 13.15 11.30
N THR A 488 18.64 12.83 11.97
CA THR A 488 19.85 12.32 11.31
C THR A 488 19.78 10.80 11.22
N TYR A 489 19.76 10.27 10.00
CA TYR A 489 19.72 8.82 9.73
C TYR A 489 21.11 8.18 9.70
N TRP A 490 22.12 8.95 9.31
CA TRP A 490 23.52 8.50 9.26
C TRP A 490 24.46 9.67 9.47
N ARG A 491 25.60 9.39 10.09
CA ARG A 491 26.72 10.31 10.25
C ARG A 491 27.99 9.54 9.95
N SER A 492 28.84 10.14 9.12
CA SER A 492 30.18 9.65 8.81
C SER A 492 30.99 9.55 10.09
N ALA A 493 31.71 8.44 10.24
CA ALA A 493 32.58 8.21 11.38
C ALA A 493 33.89 9.02 11.28
N GLU A 494 34.35 9.29 10.05
CA GLU A 494 35.69 9.82 9.78
C GLU A 494 35.69 11.21 9.12
N HIS A 495 34.68 11.51 8.30
CA HIS A 495 34.70 12.65 7.38
C HIS A 495 33.60 13.69 7.63
N GLY A 496 32.81 13.56 8.70
CA GLY A 496 31.86 14.60 9.13
C GLY A 496 30.60 14.79 8.27
N SER A 497 30.43 14.02 7.18
CA SER A 497 29.21 13.99 6.37
C SER A 497 28.02 13.39 7.12
N SER A 498 26.79 13.68 6.71
CA SER A 498 25.58 13.10 7.31
C SER A 498 24.42 12.96 6.33
N LEU A 499 23.50 12.03 6.60
CA LEU A 499 22.21 11.90 5.93
C LEU A 499 21.12 12.36 6.89
N VAL A 500 20.36 13.38 6.50
CA VAL A 500 19.39 14.06 7.35
C VAL A 500 18.03 14.07 6.67
N GLY A 501 16.98 13.72 7.41
CA GLY A 501 15.60 13.96 7.02
C GLY A 501 15.03 15.21 7.68
N ILE A 502 14.24 15.94 6.92
CA ILE A 502 13.52 17.13 7.36
C ILE A 502 12.04 16.92 7.03
N LEU A 503 11.18 17.13 8.02
CA LEU A 503 9.73 17.06 7.88
C LEU A 503 9.11 18.44 8.13
N TRP A 504 8.47 18.94 7.09
CA TRP A 504 7.74 20.19 7.06
C TRP A 504 6.25 19.91 7.25
N THR A 505 5.70 20.22 8.42
CA THR A 505 4.25 20.17 8.61
C THR A 505 3.58 21.40 7.98
N PRO A 506 2.29 21.34 7.61
CA PRO A 506 1.57 22.49 7.06
C PRO A 506 1.75 23.76 7.90
N GLY A 507 2.12 24.86 7.26
CA GLY A 507 2.35 26.16 7.91
C GLY A 507 3.74 26.36 8.52
N THR A 508 4.64 25.37 8.44
CA THR A 508 6.03 25.52 8.92
C THR A 508 6.87 26.38 7.98
N THR A 509 7.81 27.13 8.54
CA THR A 509 8.68 28.05 7.81
C THR A 509 10.02 28.16 8.52
N ALA A 510 11.08 27.71 7.86
CA ALA A 510 12.44 27.93 8.36
C ALA A 510 12.78 29.42 8.44
N HIS A 511 13.76 29.73 9.28
CA HIS A 511 14.40 31.05 9.24
C HIS A 511 15.12 31.25 7.90
N ILE A 512 15.40 32.50 7.53
CA ILE A 512 16.33 32.77 6.43
C ILE A 512 17.72 32.40 6.95
N HIS A 513 18.41 31.49 6.28
CA HIS A 513 19.69 30.96 6.76
C HIS A 513 20.66 30.65 5.62
N SER A 514 21.95 30.58 5.97
CA SER A 514 23.03 30.01 5.16
C SER A 514 23.60 28.78 5.85
N HIS A 515 24.33 27.95 5.09
CA HIS A 515 24.88 26.70 5.57
C HIS A 515 26.40 26.80 5.77
N ASP A 516 26.91 26.12 6.79
CA ASP A 516 28.32 25.82 6.99
C ASP A 516 28.75 24.53 6.27
N TYR A 517 27.90 23.95 5.44
CA TYR A 517 28.20 22.77 4.64
C TYR A 517 27.52 22.86 3.27
N SER A 518 28.05 22.11 2.31
CA SER A 518 27.35 21.83 1.04
C SER A 518 26.46 20.60 1.20
N ALA A 519 25.31 20.56 0.54
CA ALA A 519 24.45 19.37 0.56
C ALA A 519 23.76 19.11 -0.77
N VAL A 520 23.49 17.82 -0.99
CA VAL A 520 22.61 17.34 -2.05
C VAL A 520 21.39 16.71 -1.41
N GLY A 521 20.23 17.27 -1.72
CA GLY A 521 18.95 16.87 -1.20
C GLY A 521 17.97 16.42 -2.28
N ARG A 522 16.94 15.69 -1.86
CA ARG A 522 15.82 15.30 -2.70
C ARG A 522 14.54 15.33 -1.90
N ARG A 523 13.49 15.85 -2.52
CA ARG A 523 12.14 15.77 -1.99
C ARG A 523 11.56 14.39 -2.15
N ILE A 524 11.11 13.80 -1.06
CA ILE A 524 10.49 12.47 -1.04
C ILE A 524 8.97 12.58 -1.08
N GLU A 525 8.38 13.51 -0.32
CA GLU A 525 6.93 13.69 -0.22
C GLU A 525 6.56 15.18 -0.16
N GLY A 526 5.34 15.50 -0.60
CA GLY A 526 4.75 16.83 -0.49
C GLY A 526 5.37 17.89 -1.40
N THR A 527 4.93 19.13 -1.22
CA THR A 527 5.52 20.32 -1.86
C THR A 527 5.92 21.32 -0.79
N VAL A 528 6.99 22.06 -1.06
CA VAL A 528 7.39 23.20 -0.24
C VAL A 528 7.88 24.30 -1.16
N GLU A 529 7.80 25.50 -0.68
CA GLU A 529 8.35 26.66 -1.33
C GLU A 529 9.77 26.95 -0.83
N VAL A 530 10.68 27.19 -1.77
CA VAL A 530 12.01 27.71 -1.51
C VAL A 530 12.11 29.13 -2.04
N VAL A 531 12.56 30.04 -1.18
CA VAL A 531 12.85 31.44 -1.51
C VAL A 531 14.35 31.64 -1.40
N GLU A 532 14.96 32.13 -2.46
CA GLU A 532 16.40 32.38 -2.55
C GLU A 532 16.72 33.85 -2.34
N PHE A 533 17.88 34.11 -1.74
CA PHE A 533 18.36 35.45 -1.44
C PHE A 533 19.82 35.63 -1.87
N GLU A 534 20.16 36.86 -2.27
CA GLU A 534 21.53 37.33 -2.40
C GLU A 534 21.82 38.41 -1.34
N ARG A 535 23.09 38.55 -0.95
CA ARG A 535 23.51 39.66 -0.10
C ARG A 535 23.55 40.94 -0.92
N ALA A 536 22.74 41.93 -0.54
CA ALA A 536 22.72 43.27 -1.13
C ALA A 536 23.50 44.31 -0.31
N GLY A 537 24.02 43.92 0.85
CA GLY A 537 24.81 44.73 1.77
C GLY A 537 25.19 43.95 3.03
N THR A 538 25.76 44.61 4.04
CA THR A 538 26.12 44.00 5.33
C THR A 538 24.91 43.59 6.18
N ASP A 539 23.80 44.31 6.04
CA ASP A 539 22.55 44.14 6.80
C ASP A 539 21.33 44.02 5.85
N ARG A 540 21.56 43.66 4.59
CA ARG A 540 20.53 43.63 3.54
C ARG A 540 20.58 42.36 2.69
N LEU A 541 19.42 41.76 2.51
CA LEU A 541 19.19 40.65 1.57
C LEU A 541 18.23 41.08 0.46
N ARG A 542 18.42 40.56 -0.75
CA ARG A 542 17.49 40.70 -1.86
C ARG A 542 16.94 39.35 -2.28
N VAL A 543 15.62 39.25 -2.46
CA VAL A 543 14.96 38.04 -2.97
C VAL A 543 15.30 37.87 -4.46
N THR A 544 15.94 36.78 -4.82
CA THR A 544 16.37 36.50 -6.21
C THR A 544 15.42 35.54 -6.92
N GLY A 545 14.81 34.62 -6.18
CA GLY A 545 14.01 33.55 -6.74
C GLY A 545 12.98 33.00 -5.76
N ARG A 546 11.91 32.44 -6.32
CA ARG A 546 10.88 31.71 -5.58
C ARG A 546 10.46 30.53 -6.42
N MET A 547 10.62 29.33 -5.87
CA MET A 547 10.29 28.09 -6.55
C MET A 547 9.45 27.21 -5.62
N GLU A 548 8.42 26.60 -6.17
CA GLU A 548 7.73 25.51 -5.49
C GLU A 548 8.41 24.22 -5.92
N LEU A 549 8.95 23.50 -4.95
CA LEU A 549 9.64 22.25 -5.19
C LEU A 549 8.66 21.07 -5.00
N GLY A 550 8.54 20.22 -6.01
CA GLY A 550 7.66 19.05 -6.03
C GLY A 550 8.32 17.75 -5.56
N PRO A 551 7.55 16.65 -5.44
CA PRO A 551 8.12 15.33 -5.18
C PRO A 551 9.16 14.92 -6.23
N SER A 552 10.24 14.29 -5.79
CA SER A 552 11.41 13.89 -6.60
C SER A 552 12.29 15.00 -7.16
N GLU A 553 11.97 16.26 -6.90
CA GLU A 553 12.88 17.35 -7.26
C GLU A 553 14.11 17.38 -6.35
N ARG A 554 15.24 17.77 -6.94
CA ARG A 554 16.53 17.81 -6.27
C ARG A 554 16.77 19.22 -5.74
N THR A 555 17.37 19.29 -4.56
CA THR A 555 17.80 20.53 -3.93
C THR A 555 19.30 20.45 -3.75
N GLU A 556 20.06 21.41 -4.27
CA GLU A 556 21.50 21.47 -4.09
C GLU A 556 21.84 22.84 -3.51
N PHE A 557 22.71 22.88 -2.51
CA PHE A 557 23.18 24.13 -1.94
C PHE A 557 24.64 24.02 -1.51
N ALA A 558 25.35 25.13 -1.63
CA ALA A 558 26.77 25.24 -1.34
C ALA A 558 27.01 26.03 -0.06
N GLU A 559 28.08 25.68 0.64
CA GLU A 559 28.55 26.37 1.83
C GLU A 559 28.64 27.90 1.63
N GLY A 560 27.98 28.66 2.49
CA GLY A 560 28.04 30.14 2.55
C GLY A 560 27.47 30.90 1.34
N ASP A 561 27.29 30.25 0.19
CA ASP A 561 26.85 30.89 -1.06
C ASP A 561 25.32 30.82 -1.23
N THR A 562 24.66 29.82 -0.64
CA THR A 562 23.20 29.68 -0.72
C THR A 562 22.53 30.23 0.54
N ILE A 563 21.86 31.37 0.41
CA ILE A 563 20.97 31.92 1.43
C ILE A 563 19.53 31.66 1.01
N HIS A 564 18.78 30.93 1.82
CA HIS A 564 17.41 30.59 1.48
C HIS A 564 16.47 30.52 2.68
N LEU A 565 15.18 30.46 2.38
CA LEU A 565 14.10 30.15 3.29
C LEU A 565 13.24 29.07 2.67
N VAL A 566 12.87 28.08 3.48
CA VAL A 566 12.05 26.95 3.07
C VAL A 566 10.77 26.95 3.89
N ARG A 567 9.60 26.81 3.24
CA ARG A 567 8.31 26.80 3.93
C ARG A 567 7.28 25.90 3.27
N ASN A 568 6.45 25.26 4.08
CA ASN A 568 5.31 24.48 3.60
C ASN A 568 4.03 25.32 3.70
N LEU A 569 3.56 25.79 2.54
CA LEU A 569 2.31 26.54 2.40
C LEU A 569 1.11 25.64 2.03
N GLY A 570 1.34 24.35 1.83
CA GLY A 570 0.32 23.38 1.43
C GLY A 570 -0.51 22.85 2.61
N THR A 571 -1.43 21.94 2.30
CA THR A 571 -2.30 21.26 3.27
C THR A 571 -1.76 19.92 3.76
N HIS A 572 -0.64 19.46 3.20
CA HIS A 572 -0.04 18.15 3.47
C HIS A 572 1.39 18.29 3.96
N GLU A 573 1.87 17.28 4.69
CA GLU A 573 3.27 17.20 5.10
C GLU A 573 4.20 17.06 3.89
N ALA A 574 5.42 17.59 4.01
CA ALA A 574 6.47 17.42 3.02
C ALA A 574 7.75 16.93 3.68
N ILE A 575 8.49 16.05 3.00
CA ILE A 575 9.70 15.42 3.52
C ILE A 575 10.85 15.61 2.53
N ASP A 576 11.95 16.14 3.04
CA ASP A 576 13.23 16.26 2.34
C ASP A 576 14.28 15.35 2.97
N LEU A 577 15.11 14.73 2.15
CA LEU A 577 16.30 13.97 2.57
C LEU A 577 17.54 14.63 1.99
N HIS A 578 18.52 14.96 2.82
CA HIS A 578 19.74 15.67 2.46
C HIS A 578 20.98 14.86 2.86
N VAL A 579 21.89 14.62 1.91
CA VAL A 579 23.28 14.24 2.21
C VAL A 579 24.06 15.53 2.37
N CYS A 580 24.39 15.87 3.61
CA CYS A 580 25.22 17.00 3.98
C CYS A 580 26.69 16.58 4.01
N GLY A 581 27.56 17.38 3.38
CA GLY A 581 29.00 17.23 3.48
C GLY A 581 29.56 17.64 4.85
N PRO A 582 30.88 17.59 5.03
CA PRO A 582 31.53 18.08 6.24
C PRO A 582 31.24 19.58 6.48
N PRO A 583 31.30 20.02 7.74
CA PRO A 583 31.38 21.44 8.05
C PRO A 583 32.60 22.05 7.37
N GLY A 584 32.38 23.15 6.67
CA GLY A 584 33.38 23.92 5.96
C GLY A 584 33.98 25.04 6.79
N ALA A 585 34.66 25.97 6.12
CA ALA A 585 35.40 27.04 6.77
C ALA A 585 34.55 28.26 7.12
N ARG A 586 33.40 28.44 6.46
CA ARG A 586 32.44 29.53 6.70
C ARG A 586 31.37 29.06 7.69
N GLY A 587 31.08 29.91 8.68
CA GLY A 587 30.00 29.63 9.64
C GLY A 587 28.60 29.78 9.04
N ALA A 588 27.64 29.02 9.58
CA ALA A 588 26.22 29.16 9.27
C ALA A 588 25.68 30.46 9.88
N SER A 589 24.82 31.16 9.15
CA SER A 589 24.26 32.45 9.58
C SER A 589 22.75 32.43 9.46
N ARG A 590 22.07 32.98 10.45
CA ARG A 590 20.64 33.24 10.47
C ARG A 590 20.40 34.72 10.22
N TYR A 591 19.44 35.02 9.36
CA TYR A 591 19.09 36.38 8.98
C TYR A 591 17.68 36.70 9.49
N ASN A 592 17.62 37.48 10.57
CA ASN A 592 16.35 37.88 11.18
C ASN A 592 15.88 39.18 10.54
N ALA A 593 14.79 39.15 9.76
CA ALA A 593 14.21 40.36 9.21
C ALA A 593 13.70 41.28 10.32
N ARG A 594 14.14 42.55 10.33
CA ARG A 594 13.75 43.54 11.34
C ARG A 594 12.25 43.89 11.31
N GLU A 595 11.57 43.61 10.20
CA GLU A 595 10.14 43.83 10.02
C GLU A 595 9.39 42.48 9.93
N THR A 596 8.67 42.13 10.99
CA THR A 596 8.01 40.83 11.19
C THR A 596 6.91 40.48 10.16
N ASN A 597 6.32 41.47 9.48
CA ASN A 597 5.23 41.23 8.52
C ASN A 597 5.69 41.02 7.05
N ARG A 598 6.96 41.26 6.71
CA ARG A 598 7.46 41.20 5.32
C ARG A 598 7.94 39.83 4.85
N THR A 599 8.00 38.83 5.73
CA THR A 599 8.38 37.45 5.37
C THR A 599 7.21 36.59 4.87
N ARG A 600 5.96 37.05 5.05
CA ARG A 600 4.78 36.36 4.50
C ARG A 600 4.68 36.50 2.98
N THR A 601 4.88 37.72 2.47
CA THR A 601 4.91 38.03 1.04
C THR A 601 6.32 38.42 0.64
N LEU A 602 7.08 37.46 0.09
CA LEU A 602 8.43 37.64 -0.44
C LEU A 602 8.33 37.69 -1.97
N ALA A 603 8.40 38.89 -2.53
CA ALA A 603 8.39 39.11 -3.98
C ALA A 603 9.81 39.14 -4.53
N VAL A 604 10.03 38.61 -5.74
CA VAL A 604 11.33 38.68 -6.41
C VAL A 604 11.73 40.14 -6.61
N GLY A 605 12.96 40.49 -6.25
CA GLY A 605 13.49 41.85 -6.23
C GLY A 605 13.28 42.62 -4.92
N GLN A 606 12.50 42.09 -3.97
CA GLN A 606 12.29 42.71 -2.66
C GLN A 606 13.59 42.71 -1.84
N GLU A 607 13.92 43.84 -1.22
CA GLU A 607 15.01 43.95 -0.26
C GLU A 607 14.51 43.90 1.18
N LEU A 608 15.26 43.23 2.04
CA LEU A 608 14.99 43.03 3.45
C LEU A 608 16.17 43.55 4.27
N VAL A 609 15.89 44.33 5.31
CA VAL A 609 16.88 44.68 6.32
C VAL A 609 16.89 43.58 7.39
N VAL A 610 18.06 43.02 7.66
CA VAL A 610 18.23 41.83 8.48
C VAL A 610 19.31 42.01 9.55
N ASP A 611 19.07 41.42 10.72
CA ASP A 611 20.12 41.18 11.72
C ASP A 611 20.74 39.81 11.46
N VAL A 612 22.07 39.78 11.31
CA VAL A 612 22.83 38.54 11.08
C VAL A 612 23.28 37.99 12.42
N VAL A 613 22.92 36.74 12.68
CA VAL A 613 23.31 36.02 13.90
C VAL A 613 23.95 34.70 13.48
N GLU A 614 24.93 34.21 14.25
CA GLU A 614 25.49 32.87 14.03
C GLU A 614 24.37 31.82 14.20
N ASP A 615 24.18 30.95 13.21
CA ASP A 615 23.17 29.89 13.27
C ASP A 615 23.79 28.63 13.86
N ARG A 616 23.36 28.27 15.08
CA ARG A 616 23.72 27.00 15.70
C ARG A 616 22.50 26.09 15.64
N LEU A 617 22.38 25.33 14.55
CA LEU A 617 21.35 24.30 14.47
C LEU A 617 21.58 23.27 15.58
N PRO A 618 20.53 22.82 16.29
CA PRO A 618 20.66 21.77 17.30
C PRO A 618 21.26 20.50 16.68
N VAL A 619 22.34 20.00 17.27
CA VAL A 619 22.89 18.68 16.95
C VAL A 619 22.09 17.63 17.72
N VAL A 620 21.20 16.90 17.06
CA VAL A 620 20.38 15.83 17.69
C VAL A 620 20.14 14.75 16.62
N MET A 621 20.55 13.47 16.73
CA MET A 621 20.89 12.63 17.89
C MET A 621 22.22 11.87 17.73
N SER A 622 22.68 11.43 18.90
CA SER A 622 23.73 10.49 19.29
C SER A 622 23.68 9.12 18.58
N ALA A 623 24.80 8.41 18.67
CA ALA A 623 24.96 7.03 18.21
C ALA A 623 23.84 6.11 18.74
N PRO A 624 23.52 5.00 18.06
CA PRO A 624 22.55 4.05 18.59
C PRO A 624 23.03 3.52 19.96
N GLY A 625 22.36 3.95 21.04
CA GLY A 625 22.67 3.55 22.41
C GLY A 625 22.76 4.66 23.47
N GLU A 626 22.59 5.94 23.11
CA GLU A 626 22.50 7.07 24.07
C GLU A 626 21.10 7.69 24.15
#